data_AF-A0A661Q6R0-F1
#
_entry.id   AF-A0A661Q6R0-F1
#
_cell.length_a   1.000
_cell.length_b   1.000
_cell.length_c   1.000
_cell.angle_alpha   90.00
_cell.angle_beta   90.00
_cell.angle_gamma   90.00
#
_symmetry.space_group_name_H-M   'P 1'
#
loop_
_entity.id
_entity.type
_entity.pdbx_description
1 polymer ?
#
loop_
_entity_poly.entity_id
_entity_poly.type
_entity_poly.pdbx_seq_one_letter_code
_entity_poly.pdbx_strand_id
1 'polypeptide(L)' 'MAEQLPLAGKRFLVTRPQTQTADFVSLLEQQGGEAICIPTIEIVPPESYAPLDFVLRDLDEFDILILTS' A
#
# COMPACT_ATOMS: atom_id res chain seq x y z
N MET A 1 -36.16 6.59 -1.61
CA MET A 1 -35.52 5.96 -0.43
C MET A 1 -34.03 6.18 -0.58
N ALA A 2 -33.34 6.73 0.43
CA ALA A 2 -31.89 6.85 0.35
C ALA A 2 -31.29 5.44 0.30
N GLU A 3 -30.53 5.14 -0.75
CA GLU A 3 -29.88 3.86 -0.89
C GLU A 3 -28.83 3.73 0.23
N GLN A 4 -28.89 2.65 0.99
CA GLN A 4 -27.96 2.44 2.10
C GLN A 4 -26.57 2.20 1.51
N LEU A 5 -25.58 3.00 1.95
CA LEU A 5 -24.20 2.82 1.52
C LEU A 5 -23.76 1.37 1.77
N PRO A 6 -23.02 0.74 0.84
CA PRO A 6 -22.84 -0.71 0.82
C PRO A 6 -22.05 -1.28 2.01
N LEU A 7 -21.33 -0.44 2.75
CA LEU A 7 -20.57 -0.82 3.94
C LEU A 7 -21.17 -0.26 5.24
N ALA A 8 -22.36 0.34 5.22
CA ALA A 8 -23.01 0.89 6.41
C ALA A 8 -23.05 -0.12 7.56
N GLY A 9 -22.58 0.30 8.74
CA GLY A 9 -22.56 -0.52 9.96
C GLY A 9 -21.44 -1.57 10.04
N LYS A 10 -20.54 -1.62 9.05
CA LYS A 10 -19.37 -2.52 9.06
C LYS A 10 -18.13 -1.78 9.57
N ARG A 11 -17.28 -2.51 10.30
CA ARG A 11 -16.01 -2.03 10.84
C ARG A 11 -14.86 -2.82 10.23
N PHE A 12 -13.79 -2.14 9.86
CA PHE A 12 -12.63 -2.72 9.17
C PHE A 12 -11.36 -2.44 9.95
N LEU A 13 -10.60 -3.48 10.28
CA LEU A 13 -9.24 -3.34 10.78
C LEU A 13 -8.29 -3.22 9.57
N VAL A 14 -7.59 -2.09 9.47
CA VAL A 14 -6.62 -1.83 8.39
C VAL A 14 -5.20 -1.97 8.94
N THR A 15 -4.45 -2.95 8.43
CA THR A 15 -3.10 -3.30 8.88
C THR A 15 -1.97 -2.84 7.94
N ARG A 16 -2.33 -2.10 6.89
CA ARG A 16 -1.40 -1.62 5.85
C ARG A 16 -0.36 -0.62 6.40
N PRO A 17 0.79 -0.44 5.72
CA PRO A 17 1.74 0.61 6.04
C PRO A 17 1.06 1.99 6.09
N GLN A 18 1.51 2.85 6.99
CA GLN A 18 0.88 4.15 7.25
C GLN A 18 0.80 5.02 5.99
N THR A 19 1.86 5.06 5.18
CA THR A 19 1.93 5.82 3.92
C THR A 19 0.91 5.36 2.87
N GLN A 20 0.44 4.10 2.92
CA GLN A 20 -0.51 3.52 1.98
C GLN A 20 -1.93 3.40 2.54
N THR A 21 -2.18 3.90 3.75
CA THR A 21 -3.42 3.64 4.48
C THR A 21 -4.50 4.71 4.22
N ALA A 22 -4.11 5.97 4.01
CA ALA A 22 -5.05 7.10 3.93
C ALA A 22 -6.10 6.96 2.80
N ASP A 23 -5.65 6.63 1.59
CA ASP A 23 -6.54 6.49 0.44
C ASP A 23 -7.50 5.30 0.62
N PHE A 24 -6.99 4.19 1.15
CA PHE A 24 -7.79 2.99 1.38
C PHE A 24 -8.86 3.21 2.46
N VAL A 25 -8.52 3.91 3.54
CA VAL A 25 -9.47 4.32 4.58
C VAL A 25 -10.56 5.22 4.01
N SER A 26 -10.16 6.22 3.22
CA SER A 26 -11.10 7.15 2.58
C SER A 26 -12.13 6.40 1.71
N LEU A 27 -11.69 5.38 0.97
CA LEU A 27 -12.59 4.55 0.16
C LEU A 27 -13.58 3.73 1.02
N LEU A 28 -13.16 3.22 2.17
CA LEU A 28 -14.05 2.50 3.09
C LEU A 28 -15.10 3.43 3.70
N GLU A 29 -14.68 4.62 4.14
CA GLU A 29 -15.52 5.61 4.77
C GLU A 29 -16.53 6.23 3.81
N GLN A 30 -16.13 6.51 2.56
CA GLN A 30 -17.04 6.96 1.49
C GLN A 30 -18.17 5.96 1.22
N GLN A 31 -17.92 4.67 1.44
CA GLN A 31 -18.89 3.60 1.29
C GLN A 31 -19.65 3.28 2.59
N GLY A 32 -19.51 4.11 3.63
CA GLY A 32 -20.24 4.03 4.89
C GLY A 32 -19.63 3.07 5.94
N GLY A 33 -18.42 2.59 5.71
CA GLY A 33 -17.68 1.75 6.66
C GLY A 33 -16.91 2.58 7.70
N GLU A 34 -16.64 1.99 8.86
CA GLU A 34 -15.72 2.55 9.87
C GLU A 34 -14.35 1.85 9.74
N ALA A 35 -13.27 2.60 9.56
CA ALA A 35 -11.91 2.04 9.50
C ALA A 35 -11.14 2.28 10.80
N ILE A 36 -10.52 1.22 11.33
CA ILE A 36 -9.61 1.25 12.48
C ILE A 36 -8.21 0.96 11.94
N CYS A 37 -7.33 1.95 11.99
CA CYS A 37 -5.99 1.83 11.44
C CYS A 37 -4.99 1.36 12.50
N ILE A 38 -4.41 0.19 12.30
CA ILE A 38 -3.34 -0.36 13.14
C ILE A 38 -2.26 -0.92 12.20
N PRO A 39 -1.33 -0.07 11.70
CA PRO A 39 -0.25 -0.54 10.84
C PRO A 39 0.58 -1.62 11.53
N THR A 40 0.78 -2.77 10.87
CA THR A 40 1.57 -3.89 11.42
C THR A 40 2.92 -4.07 10.74
N ILE A 41 3.18 -3.30 9.69
CA ILE A 41 4.42 -3.30 8.92
C ILE A 41 4.79 -1.87 8.52
N GLU A 42 6.08 -1.63 8.31
CA GLU A 42 6.63 -0.38 7.79
C GLU A 42 7.47 -0.67 6.55
N ILE A 43 7.38 0.20 5.55
CA ILE A 43 8.25 0.14 4.37
C ILE A 43 9.43 1.06 4.66
N VAL A 44 10.60 0.47 4.79
CA VAL A 44 11.86 1.19 5.04
C VAL A 44 12.85 0.93 3.91
N PRO A 45 13.78 1.85 3.64
CA PRO A 45 14.89 1.59 2.72
C PRO A 45 15.69 0.33 3.14
N PRO A 46 16.28 -0.41 2.20
CA PRO A 46 17.25 -1.46 2.53
C PRO A 46 18.46 -0.85 3.24
N GLU A 47 19.20 -1.68 3.99
CA GLU A 47 20.44 -1.25 4.67
C GLU A 47 21.47 -0.68 3.70
N SER A 48 21.46 -1.12 2.44
CA SER A 48 22.32 -0.60 1.38
C SER A 48 21.71 -0.80 0.00
N TYR A 49 21.89 0.19 -0.87
CA TYR A 49 21.58 0.12 -2.30
C TYR A 49 22.78 -0.33 -3.15
N ALA A 50 23.97 -0.49 -2.57
CA ALA A 50 25.20 -0.79 -3.33
C ALA A 50 25.11 -2.04 -4.24
N PRO A 51 24.46 -3.15 -3.84
CA PRO A 51 24.27 -4.29 -4.73
C PRO A 51 23.39 -3.98 -5.94
N LEU A 52 22.32 -3.21 -5.73
CA LEU A 52 21.45 -2.73 -6.81
C LEU A 52 22.23 -1.81 -7.74
N ASP A 53 22.92 -0.81 -7.20
CA ASP A 53 23.72 0.15 -7.96
C ASP A 53 24.81 -0.51 -8.79
N PHE A 54 25.41 -1.60 -8.28
CA PHE A 54 26.40 -2.37 -9.01
C PHE A 54 25.80 -3.03 -10.24
N VAL A 55 24.68 -3.75 -10.08
CA VAL A 55 24.01 -4.45 -11.19
C VAL A 55 23.44 -3.46 -12.21
N LEU A 56 22.97 -2.29 -11.75
CA LEU A 56 22.45 -1.25 -12.64
C LEU A 56 23.51 -0.65 -13.58
N ARG A 57 24.81 -0.84 -13.34
CA ARG A 57 25.87 -0.38 -14.27
C ARG A 57 25.89 -1.15 -15.58
N ASP A 58 25.47 -2.40 -15.53
CA ASP A 58 25.43 -3.33 -16.66
C ASP A 58 23.97 -3.62 -17.04
N LEU A 59 23.06 -2.66 -16.80
CA LEU A 59 21.61 -2.84 -17.02
C LEU A 59 21.28 -3.18 -18.49
N ASP A 60 22.13 -2.73 -19.42
CA ASP A 60 22.02 -3.02 -20.86
C ASP A 60 22.26 -4.49 -21.22
N GLU A 61 22.80 -5.30 -20.30
CA GLU A 61 22.92 -6.75 -20.47
C GLU A 61 21.61 -7.51 -20.20
N PHE A 62 20.58 -6.87 -19.65
CA PHE A 62 19.30 -7.49 -19.33
C PHE A 62 18.22 -7.15 -20.37
N ASP A 63 17.52 -8.17 -20.86
CA ASP A 63 16.40 -7.97 -21.81
C ASP A 63 15.14 -7.37 -21.15
N ILE A 64 14.94 -7.60 -19.84
CA ILE A 64 13.70 -7.25 -19.12
C ILE A 64 14.03 -6.77 -17.70
N LEU A 65 13.40 -5.66 -17.30
CA LEU A 65 13.30 -5.21 -15.92
C LEU A 65 11.87 -5.41 -15.41
N ILE A 66 11.72 -6.04 -14.25
CA ILE A 66 10.43 -6.21 -13.57
C ILE A 66 10.42 -5.33 -12.32
N LEU A 67 9.45 -4.42 -12.24
CA LEU A 67 9.21 -3.59 -11.07
C LEU A 67 7.96 -4.10 -10.35
N THR A 68 8.10 -4.33 -9.05
CA THR A 68 7.00 -4.68 -8.17
C THR A 68 6.76 -3.57 -7.15
N SER A 69 5.64 -3.67 -6.45
CA SER A 69 5.04 -2.68 -5.55
C SER A 69 5.94 -2.11 -4.46
#